data_AF-A0A1K0FZQ9-F1
#
_entry.id   AF-A0A1K0FZQ9-F1
#
_cell.length_a   1.000
_cell.length_b   1.000
_cell.length_c   1.000
_cell.angle_alpha   90.00
_cell.angle_beta   90.00
_cell.angle_gamma   90.00
#
_symmetry.space_group_name_H-M   'P 1'
#
loop_
_entity.id
_entity.type
_entity.pdbx_description
1 polymer ?
#
loop_
_entity_poly.entity_id
_entity_poly.type
_entity_poly.pdbx_seq_one_letter_code
_entity_poly.pdbx_strand_id
1 'polypeptide(L)'
;MDVPSEMVTQWGLAHAAWMSLPSELQTAIPQSKKGVIEFVNTCKSIPWSTYGHILDEHNQWEEVVKEIRHHKQHDMEICWELKNELQRDLATSIEEQVCKALDSLHFQMMLVSPPMQQGQLSPPQMHQLPAPPVCQPLTPPHNIAQFTEIAQQTFLDTPQGKMNYEAALCDFEIHHPHATIQLPKDEPYLLTPGTLPAGSNECHCCGQHGHCQVACINGAVPQPKQNYR
;
A
#
# COMPACT_ATOMS: atom_id res chain seq x y z
N MET A 1 -24.09 -43.13 -24.97
CA MET A 1 -22.72 -43.42 -25.43
C MET A 1 -21.80 -42.80 -24.40
N ASP A 2 -21.28 -43.60 -23.48
CA ASP A 2 -20.28 -43.14 -22.52
C ASP A 2 -18.96 -42.93 -23.25
N VAL A 3 -18.49 -41.68 -23.31
CA VAL A 3 -17.12 -41.40 -23.72
C VAL A 3 -16.22 -42.09 -22.69
N PRO A 4 -15.25 -42.93 -23.09
CA PRO A 4 -14.40 -43.62 -22.13
C PRO A 4 -13.66 -42.58 -21.27
N SER A 5 -13.86 -42.64 -19.95
CA SER A 5 -13.24 -41.76 -18.94
C SER A 5 -11.73 -41.57 -19.12
N GLU A 6 -11.07 -42.58 -19.70
CA GLU A 6 -9.66 -42.57 -20.04
C GLU A 6 -9.29 -41.54 -21.13
N MET A 7 -10.12 -41.35 -22.17
CA MET A 7 -9.88 -40.33 -23.20
C MET A 7 -9.97 -38.90 -22.65
N VAL A 8 -10.92 -38.67 -21.73
CA VAL A 8 -11.10 -37.37 -21.07
C VAL A 8 -9.88 -37.05 -20.20
N THR A 9 -9.35 -38.04 -19.48
CA THR A 9 -8.16 -37.90 -18.66
C THR A 9 -6.91 -37.59 -19.50
N GLN A 10 -6.71 -38.32 -20.61
CA GLN A 10 -5.58 -38.07 -21.51
C GLN A 10 -5.65 -36.70 -22.19
N TRP A 11 -6.85 -36.23 -22.54
CA TRP A 11 -7.01 -34.89 -23.09
C TRP A 11 -6.71 -33.80 -22.07
N GLY A 12 -7.18 -33.96 -20.82
CA GLY A 12 -6.87 -33.04 -19.73
C GLY A 12 -5.37 -32.92 -19.45
N LEU A 13 -4.64 -34.05 -19.46
CA LEU A 13 -3.18 -34.06 -19.28
C LEU A 13 -2.44 -33.38 -20.44
N ALA A 14 -2.84 -33.65 -21.68
CA ALA A 14 -2.25 -33.00 -22.86
C ALA A 14 -2.49 -31.49 -22.86
N HIS A 15 -3.69 -31.07 -22.44
CA HIS A 15 -4.05 -29.66 -22.31
C HIS A 15 -3.24 -28.97 -21.21
N ALA A 16 -3.13 -29.58 -20.03
CA ALA A 16 -2.32 -29.05 -18.94
C ALA A 16 -0.84 -28.93 -19.33
N ALA A 17 -0.29 -29.93 -20.02
CA ALA A 17 1.07 -29.88 -20.53
C ALA A 17 1.26 -28.76 -21.57
N TRP A 18 0.32 -28.59 -22.50
CA TRP A 18 0.37 -27.49 -23.48
C TRP A 18 0.29 -26.10 -22.81
N MET A 19 -0.59 -25.92 -21.81
CA MET A 19 -0.71 -24.66 -21.06
C MET A 19 0.55 -24.31 -20.25
N SER A 20 1.37 -25.31 -19.89
CA SER A 20 2.63 -25.09 -19.18
C SER A 20 3.79 -24.66 -20.07
N LEU A 21 3.61 -24.69 -21.40
CA LEU A 21 4.65 -24.25 -22.32
C LEU A 21 4.79 -22.72 -22.32
N PRO A 22 5.99 -22.19 -22.56
CA PRO A 22 6.17 -20.77 -22.91
C PRO A 22 5.24 -20.35 -24.04
N SER A 23 4.78 -19.09 -24.00
CA SER A 23 3.78 -18.58 -24.96
C SER A 23 4.25 -18.70 -26.41
N GLU A 24 5.55 -18.58 -26.62
CA GLU A 24 6.26 -18.69 -27.88
C GLU A 24 6.13 -20.12 -28.43
N LEU A 25 6.30 -21.13 -27.58
CA LEU A 25 6.10 -22.54 -27.94
C LEU A 25 4.63 -22.88 -28.16
N GLN A 26 3.71 -22.25 -27.44
CA GLN A 26 2.27 -22.42 -27.67
C GLN A 26 1.84 -21.89 -29.04
N THR A 27 2.48 -20.82 -29.56
CA THR A 27 2.20 -20.33 -30.92
C THR A 27 2.74 -21.27 -32.00
N ALA A 28 3.86 -21.97 -31.74
CA ALA A 28 4.46 -22.92 -32.66
C ALA A 28 3.79 -24.31 -32.64
N ILE A 29 3.21 -24.70 -31.49
CA ILE A 29 2.59 -26.01 -31.28
C ILE A 29 1.07 -25.83 -31.25
N PRO A 30 0.35 -26.24 -32.30
CA PRO A 30 -1.10 -26.19 -32.27
C PRO A 30 -1.65 -27.05 -31.12
N GLN A 31 -2.62 -26.51 -30.41
CA GLN A 31 -3.28 -27.20 -29.31
C GLN A 31 -3.79 -28.57 -29.77
N SER A 32 -3.29 -29.63 -29.14
CA SER A 32 -3.65 -31.00 -29.53
C SER A 32 -5.12 -31.29 -29.22
N LYS A 33 -5.87 -31.72 -30.23
CA LYS A 33 -7.28 -32.14 -30.10
C LYS A 33 -7.44 -33.64 -29.84
N LYS A 34 -6.35 -34.41 -29.77
CA LYS A 34 -6.38 -35.88 -29.87
C LYS A 34 -5.56 -36.61 -28.79
N GLY A 35 -5.18 -35.91 -27.72
CA GLY A 35 -4.56 -36.50 -26.52
C GLY A 35 -3.03 -36.43 -26.49
N VAL A 36 -2.44 -37.05 -25.46
CA VAL A 36 -1.01 -36.88 -25.08
C VAL A 36 -0.05 -37.38 -26.16
N ILE A 37 -0.33 -38.51 -26.81
CA ILE A 37 0.57 -39.11 -27.81
C ILE A 37 0.73 -38.18 -29.02
N GLU A 38 -0.36 -37.60 -29.51
CA GLU A 38 -0.31 -36.68 -30.66
C GLU A 38 0.36 -35.36 -30.29
N PHE A 39 0.15 -34.87 -29.07
CA PHE A 39 0.89 -33.74 -28.53
C PHE A 39 2.41 -34.02 -28.54
N VAL A 40 2.84 -35.17 -27.99
CA VAL A 40 4.26 -35.57 -27.99
C VAL A 40 4.82 -35.69 -29.41
N ASN A 41 4.08 -36.26 -30.35
CA ASN A 41 4.53 -36.37 -31.74
C ASN A 41 4.62 -35.00 -32.42
N THR A 42 3.69 -34.08 -32.12
CA THR A 42 3.74 -32.70 -32.60
C THR A 42 4.98 -31.99 -32.05
N CYS A 43 5.28 -32.13 -30.77
CA CYS A 43 6.50 -31.58 -30.17
C CYS A 43 7.77 -32.14 -30.83
N LYS A 44 7.79 -33.46 -31.12
CA LYS A 44 8.91 -34.11 -31.82
C LYS A 44 9.09 -33.67 -33.27
N SER A 45 8.04 -33.17 -33.91
CA SER A 45 8.11 -32.69 -35.30
C SER A 45 8.71 -31.28 -35.44
N ILE A 46 8.87 -30.55 -34.33
CA ILE A 46 9.45 -29.22 -34.34
C ILE A 46 10.95 -29.32 -34.66
N PRO A 47 11.46 -28.55 -35.63
CA PRO A 47 12.89 -28.49 -35.89
C PRO A 47 13.67 -28.06 -34.66
N TRP A 48 14.79 -28.73 -34.38
CA TRP A 48 15.65 -28.39 -33.24
C TRP A 48 16.10 -26.91 -33.26
N SER A 49 16.30 -26.33 -34.45
CA SER A 49 16.64 -24.92 -34.60
C SER A 49 15.56 -23.97 -34.05
N THR A 50 14.28 -24.32 -34.20
CA THR A 50 13.17 -23.53 -33.65
C THR A 50 13.14 -23.63 -32.13
N TYR A 51 13.35 -24.83 -31.59
CA TYR A 51 13.44 -25.02 -30.14
C TYR A 51 14.63 -24.28 -29.53
N GLY A 52 15.81 -24.35 -30.18
CA GLY A 52 17.01 -23.63 -29.76
C GLY A 52 16.80 -22.11 -29.74
N HIS A 53 16.18 -21.55 -30.78
CA HIS A 53 15.88 -20.12 -30.83
C HIS A 53 15.00 -19.66 -29.67
N ILE A 54 13.92 -20.41 -29.38
CA ILE A 54 13.00 -20.04 -28.29
C ILE A 54 13.69 -20.14 -26.93
N LEU A 55 14.55 -21.15 -26.73
CA LEU A 55 15.34 -21.24 -25.50
C LEU A 55 16.32 -20.07 -25.36
N ASP A 56 17.00 -19.68 -26.43
CA ASP A 56 17.92 -18.56 -26.42
C ASP A 56 17.20 -17.24 -26.13
N GLU A 57 16.03 -17.00 -26.73
CA GLU A 57 15.18 -15.85 -26.43
C GLU A 57 14.71 -15.84 -24.97
N HIS A 58 14.26 -16.99 -24.45
CA HIS A 58 13.85 -17.12 -23.06
C HIS A 58 15.01 -16.83 -22.09
N ASN A 59 16.21 -17.37 -22.37
CA ASN A 59 17.39 -17.11 -21.56
C ASN A 59 17.76 -15.62 -21.58
N GLN A 60 17.71 -14.97 -22.74
CA GLN A 60 17.95 -13.52 -22.84
C GLN A 60 16.93 -12.73 -22.03
N TRP A 61 15.65 -13.10 -22.11
CA TRP A 61 14.60 -12.46 -21.33
C TRP A 61 14.80 -12.63 -19.82
N GLU A 62 15.22 -13.83 -19.38
CA GLU A 62 15.53 -14.09 -17.98
C GLU A 62 16.67 -13.19 -17.47
N GLU A 63 17.71 -12.97 -18.27
CA GLU A 63 18.80 -12.05 -17.92
C GLU A 63 18.31 -10.60 -17.80
N VAL A 64 17.46 -10.14 -18.72
CA VAL A 64 16.82 -8.81 -18.62
C VAL A 64 15.98 -8.69 -17.35
N VAL A 65 15.21 -9.72 -17.00
CA VAL A 65 14.40 -9.74 -15.77
C VAL A 65 15.27 -9.71 -14.52
N LYS A 66 16.40 -10.42 -14.51
CA LYS A 66 17.39 -10.36 -13.42
C LYS A 66 17.97 -8.96 -13.28
N GLU A 67 18.32 -8.33 -14.39
CA GLU A 67 18.85 -6.97 -14.41
C GLU A 67 17.82 -5.94 -13.89
N ILE A 68 16.56 -6.02 -14.34
CA ILE A 68 15.48 -5.16 -13.83
C ILE A 68 15.30 -5.35 -12.32
N ARG A 69 15.31 -6.60 -11.83
CA ARG A 69 15.19 -6.89 -10.41
C ARG A 69 16.35 -6.29 -9.62
N HIS A 70 17.57 -6.40 -10.14
CA HIS A 70 18.76 -5.84 -9.51
C HIS A 70 18.68 -4.32 -9.40
N HIS A 71 18.34 -3.63 -10.50
CA HIS A 71 18.15 -2.17 -10.50
C HIS A 71 17.07 -1.73 -9.51
N LYS A 72 15.92 -2.41 -9.49
CA LYS A 72 14.84 -2.10 -8.55
C LYS A 72 15.29 -2.25 -7.09
N GLN A 73 16.11 -3.26 -6.79
CA GLN A 73 16.65 -3.45 -5.45
C GLN A 73 17.63 -2.32 -5.06
N HIS A 74 18.48 -1.91 -6.00
CA HIS A 74 19.39 -0.79 -5.80
C HIS A 74 18.65 0.55 -5.59
N ASP A 75 17.59 0.81 -6.38
CA ASP A 75 16.76 2.01 -6.20
C ASP A 75 16.08 2.04 -4.84
N MET A 76 15.62 0.89 -4.33
CA MET A 76 15.07 0.78 -2.98
C MET A 76 16.10 1.09 -1.90
N GLU A 77 17.34 0.65 -2.08
CA GLU A 77 18.45 0.93 -1.16
C GLU A 77 18.76 2.43 -1.12
N ILE A 78 18.87 3.08 -2.29
CA ILE A 78 19.04 4.54 -2.38
C ILE A 78 17.88 5.27 -1.70
N CYS A 79 16.64 4.88 -1.98
CA CYS A 79 15.47 5.51 -1.37
C CYS A 79 15.48 5.36 0.17
N TRP A 80 15.91 4.21 0.66
CA TRP A 80 16.04 3.95 2.08
C TRP A 80 17.13 4.82 2.73
N GLU A 81 18.29 4.94 2.10
CA GLU A 81 19.39 5.80 2.57
C GLU A 81 18.97 7.27 2.63
N LEU A 82 18.39 7.79 1.55
CA LEU A 82 17.90 9.18 1.48
C LEU A 82 16.85 9.47 2.55
N LYS A 83 15.93 8.54 2.79
CA LYS A 83 14.92 8.67 3.85
C LYS A 83 15.57 8.79 5.23
N ASN A 84 16.57 7.95 5.51
CA ASN A 84 17.26 7.95 6.80
C ASN A 84 18.11 9.20 7.00
N GLU A 85 18.76 9.69 5.93
CA GLU A 85 19.51 10.95 5.96
C GLU A 85 18.58 12.13 6.23
N LEU A 86 17.47 12.24 5.50
CA LEU A 86 16.47 13.30 5.72
C LEU A 86 15.91 13.26 7.15
N GLN A 87 15.66 12.08 7.68
CA GLN A 87 15.18 11.91 9.05
C GLN A 87 16.23 12.38 10.08
N ARG A 88 17.52 12.13 9.82
CA ARG A 88 18.62 12.60 10.67
C ARG A 88 18.74 14.12 10.64
N ASP A 89 18.73 14.71 9.45
CA ASP A 89 18.82 16.16 9.28
C ASP A 89 17.64 16.88 9.93
N LEU A 90 16.44 16.32 9.81
CA LEU A 90 15.25 16.84 10.47
C LEU A 90 15.39 16.79 12.00
N ALA A 91 15.88 15.68 12.55
CA ALA A 91 16.09 15.54 13.99
C ALA A 91 17.12 16.57 14.50
N THR A 92 18.25 16.73 13.80
CA THR A 92 19.27 17.75 14.14
C THR A 92 18.72 19.17 14.05
N SER A 93 17.92 19.47 13.02
CA SER A 93 17.29 20.79 12.86
C SER A 93 16.31 21.11 14.00
N ILE A 94 15.50 20.13 14.41
CA ILE A 94 14.58 20.28 15.55
C ILE A 94 15.37 20.51 16.85
N GLU A 95 16.43 19.73 17.08
CA GLU A 95 17.28 19.89 18.26
C GLU A 95 17.91 21.29 18.33
N GLU A 96 18.44 21.78 17.22
CA GLU A 96 19.02 23.13 17.14
C GLU A 96 17.97 24.23 17.41
N GLN A 97 16.76 24.09 16.87
CA GLN A 97 15.64 25.01 17.12
C GLN A 97 15.24 25.03 18.60
N VAL A 98 15.15 23.85 19.23
CA VAL A 98 14.83 23.71 20.66
C VAL A 98 15.91 24.34 21.53
N CYS A 99 17.19 24.08 21.24
CA CYS A 99 18.31 24.71 21.96
C CYS A 99 18.27 26.24 21.86
N LYS A 100 18.08 26.79 20.65
CA LYS A 100 17.94 28.25 20.46
C LYS A 100 16.77 28.85 21.22
N ALA A 101 15.64 28.15 21.28
CA ALA A 101 14.46 28.60 22.02
C ALA A 101 14.72 28.59 23.54
N LEU A 102 15.38 27.56 24.06
CA LEU A 102 15.75 27.46 25.47
C LEU A 102 16.77 28.54 25.88
N ASP A 103 17.78 28.79 25.04
CA ASP A 103 18.75 29.86 25.28
C ASP A 103 18.05 31.22 25.32
N SER A 104 17.15 31.48 24.36
CA SER A 104 16.37 32.72 24.32
C SER A 104 15.51 32.92 25.57
N LEU A 105 14.93 31.84 26.10
CA LEU A 105 14.16 31.87 27.35
C LEU A 105 15.06 32.15 28.56
N HIS A 106 16.23 31.52 28.63
CA HIS A 106 17.20 31.74 29.71
C HIS A 106 17.69 33.20 29.73
N PHE A 107 17.97 33.79 28.56
CA PHE A 107 18.33 35.21 28.46
C PHE A 107 17.20 36.14 28.92
N GLN A 108 15.94 35.84 28.61
CA GLN A 108 14.81 36.61 29.12
C GLN A 108 14.67 36.52 30.65
N MET A 109 14.88 35.34 31.24
CA MET A 109 14.82 35.17 32.70
C MET A 109 15.93 35.93 33.44
N MET A 110 17.13 36.02 32.86
CA MET A 110 18.27 36.73 33.48
C MET A 110 18.15 38.26 33.46
N LEU A 111 17.34 38.84 32.56
CA LEU A 111 17.12 40.29 32.46
C LEU A 111 16.05 40.82 33.44
N VAL A 112 15.35 39.95 34.15
CA VAL A 112 14.39 40.35 35.20
C VAL A 112 15.14 40.50 36.53
N SER A 113 15.94 41.57 36.66
CA SER A 113 16.21 42.10 37.99
C SER A 113 14.91 42.69 38.53
N PRO A 114 14.42 42.30 39.72
CA PRO A 114 13.23 42.92 40.27
C PRO A 114 13.52 44.42 40.46
N PRO A 115 12.69 45.33 39.95
CA PRO A 115 12.85 46.73 40.31
C PRO A 115 12.62 46.83 41.81
N MET A 116 13.64 47.29 42.55
CA MET A 116 13.43 47.82 43.90
C MET A 116 12.46 48.99 43.78
N GLN A 117 11.16 48.73 43.96
CA GLN A 117 10.13 49.75 44.00
C GLN A 117 9.69 49.91 45.46
N GLN A 118 10.28 50.94 46.05
CA GLN A 118 9.77 51.70 47.18
C GLN A 118 8.31 52.07 46.91
N GLY A 119 7.46 51.81 47.90
CA GLY A 119 6.04 51.55 47.69
C GLY A 119 5.19 52.66 47.07
N GLN A 120 4.18 52.23 46.34
CA GLN A 120 2.81 52.75 46.44
C GLN A 120 1.84 51.69 45.92
N LEU A 121 0.88 51.30 46.77
CA LEU A 121 -0.21 50.40 46.42
C LEU A 121 -1.16 51.12 45.43
N SER A 122 -1.18 50.66 44.18
CA SER A 122 -2.25 50.94 43.22
C SER A 122 -3.00 49.63 42.91
N PRO A 123 -4.31 49.70 42.58
CA PRO A 123 -5.17 48.51 42.47
C PRO A 123 -4.82 47.65 41.24
N PRO A 124 -5.13 46.34 41.26
CA PRO A 124 -4.63 45.39 40.28
C PRO A 124 -5.28 45.61 38.91
N GLN A 125 -4.51 46.10 37.94
CA GLN A 125 -4.85 45.97 36.53
C GLN A 125 -4.65 44.52 36.12
N MET A 126 -5.76 43.86 35.74
CA MET A 126 -5.75 42.54 35.14
C MET A 126 -4.85 42.57 33.90
N HIS A 127 -3.67 41.97 34.02
CA HIS A 127 -2.79 41.72 32.89
C HIS A 127 -3.52 40.78 31.95
N GLN A 128 -3.91 41.29 30.79
CA GLN A 128 -4.37 40.45 29.69
C GLN A 128 -3.18 39.58 29.28
N LEU A 129 -3.28 38.27 29.55
CA LEU A 129 -2.40 37.28 28.93
C LEU A 129 -2.47 37.46 27.40
N PRO A 130 -1.33 37.39 26.69
CA PRO A 130 -1.37 37.21 25.24
C PRO A 130 -2.18 35.94 24.95
N ALA A 131 -3.17 36.06 24.07
CA ALA A 131 -3.92 34.91 23.61
C ALA A 131 -2.94 33.85 23.07
N PRO A 132 -3.11 32.55 23.41
CA PRO A 132 -2.29 31.51 22.82
C PRO A 132 -2.42 31.57 21.29
N PRO A 133 -1.34 31.32 20.54
CA PRO A 133 -1.42 31.27 19.09
C PRO A 133 -2.49 30.24 18.72
N VAL A 134 -3.48 30.69 17.95
CA VAL A 134 -4.51 29.84 17.37
C VAL A 134 -3.80 28.73 16.62
N CYS A 135 -3.86 27.50 17.15
CA CYS A 135 -3.44 26.32 16.42
C CYS A 135 -4.27 26.29 15.14
N GLN A 136 -3.66 26.67 14.02
CA GLN A 136 -4.26 26.46 12.72
C GLN A 136 -4.47 24.95 12.58
N PRO A 137 -5.69 24.49 12.26
CA PRO A 137 -5.87 23.11 11.86
C PRO A 137 -4.92 22.86 10.69
N LEU A 138 -3.99 21.92 10.84
CA LEU A 138 -3.30 21.37 9.67
C LEU A 138 -4.40 20.81 8.76
N THR A 139 -4.76 21.56 7.73
CA THR A 139 -5.48 21.00 6.59
C THR A 139 -4.61 19.88 6.05
N PRO A 140 -5.10 18.63 5.99
CA PRO A 140 -4.41 17.55 5.31
C PRO A 140 -4.14 18.00 3.87
N PRO A 141 -3.04 17.58 3.23
CA PRO A 141 -2.81 17.88 1.82
C PRO A 141 -3.96 17.28 1.02
N HIS A 142 -4.87 18.17 0.57
CA HIS A 142 -5.95 17.84 -0.34
C HIS A 142 -5.33 17.43 -1.68
N ASN A 143 -5.22 16.12 -1.90
CA ASN A 143 -5.21 15.53 -3.23
C ASN A 143 -6.38 14.54 -3.33
N ILE A 144 -7.60 15.06 -3.16
CA ILE A 144 -8.86 14.30 -3.24
C ILE A 144 -9.14 13.78 -4.66
N ALA A 145 -8.42 14.25 -5.67
CA ALA A 145 -8.69 13.92 -7.07
C ALA A 145 -8.19 12.52 -7.51
N GLN A 146 -7.39 11.79 -6.72
CA GLN A 146 -6.82 10.50 -7.16
C GLN A 146 -7.47 9.25 -6.56
N PHE A 147 -8.24 9.35 -5.46
CA PHE A 147 -8.77 8.16 -4.77
C PHE A 147 -10.14 7.71 -5.27
N THR A 148 -10.79 8.48 -6.13
CA THR A 148 -12.12 8.15 -6.66
C THR A 148 -12.09 7.03 -7.72
N GLU A 149 -10.92 6.59 -8.17
CA GLU A 149 -10.76 5.53 -9.18
C GLU A 149 -10.41 4.15 -8.62
N ILE A 150 -10.09 4.02 -7.32
CA ILE A 150 -9.75 2.72 -6.75
C ILE A 150 -11.05 1.93 -6.55
N ALA A 151 -11.19 0.82 -7.26
CA ALA A 151 -12.31 -0.09 -7.07
C ALA A 151 -12.37 -0.53 -5.60
N GLN A 152 -13.58 -0.63 -5.03
CA GLN A 152 -13.77 -1.02 -3.63
C GLN A 152 -14.67 -2.26 -3.58
N GLN A 153 -14.27 -3.25 -2.80
CA GLN A 153 -15.06 -4.46 -2.56
C GLN A 153 -15.69 -4.38 -1.17
N THR A 154 -17.02 -4.39 -1.15
CA THR A 154 -17.83 -4.34 0.08
C THR A 154 -18.35 -5.71 0.47
N PHE A 155 -18.48 -5.94 1.77
CA PHE A 155 -19.13 -7.11 2.35
C PHE A 155 -20.32 -6.68 3.21
N LEU A 156 -21.38 -7.48 3.24
CA LEU A 156 -22.55 -7.22 4.07
C LEU A 156 -22.17 -7.26 5.56
N ASP A 157 -22.71 -6.34 6.39
CA ASP A 157 -22.52 -6.37 7.84
C ASP A 157 -23.38 -7.46 8.52
N THR A 158 -23.01 -8.71 8.23
CA THR A 158 -23.60 -9.91 8.79
C THR A 158 -22.46 -10.82 9.28
N PRO A 159 -22.72 -11.78 10.19
CA PRO A 159 -21.70 -12.76 10.58
C PRO A 159 -21.06 -13.47 9.39
N GLN A 160 -21.87 -13.80 8.37
CA GLN A 160 -21.38 -14.40 7.13
C GLN A 160 -20.49 -13.44 6.33
N GLY A 161 -20.90 -12.18 6.20
CA GLY A 161 -20.10 -11.18 5.49
C GLY A 161 -18.77 -10.87 6.20
N LYS A 162 -18.72 -10.97 7.53
CA LYS A 162 -17.46 -10.88 8.31
C LYS A 162 -16.53 -12.05 8.02
N MET A 163 -17.03 -13.28 8.00
CA MET A 163 -16.24 -14.45 7.60
C MET A 163 -15.73 -14.35 6.16
N ASN A 164 -16.57 -13.88 5.23
CA ASN A 164 -16.18 -13.69 3.83
C ASN A 164 -15.09 -12.60 3.70
N TYR A 165 -15.23 -11.52 4.47
CA TYR A 165 -14.24 -10.45 4.53
C TYR A 165 -12.89 -10.96 5.07
N GLU A 166 -12.90 -11.73 6.16
CA GLU A 166 -11.67 -12.29 6.74
C GLU A 166 -10.97 -13.25 5.76
N ALA A 167 -11.72 -14.12 5.08
CA ALA A 167 -11.17 -15.00 4.06
C ALA A 167 -10.55 -14.23 2.89
N ALA A 168 -11.25 -13.20 2.40
CA ALA A 168 -10.75 -12.34 1.34
C ALA A 168 -9.51 -11.54 1.78
N LEU A 169 -9.47 -11.10 3.04
CA LEU A 169 -8.31 -10.39 3.58
C LEU A 169 -7.08 -11.30 3.65
N CYS A 170 -7.23 -12.54 4.12
CA CYS A 170 -6.14 -13.50 4.13
C CYS A 170 -5.62 -13.78 2.72
N ASP A 171 -6.51 -13.99 1.75
CA ASP A 171 -6.13 -14.21 0.36
C ASP A 171 -5.40 -12.99 -0.23
N PHE A 172 -5.92 -11.80 0.05
CA PHE A 172 -5.32 -10.54 -0.38
C PHE A 172 -3.92 -10.33 0.21
N GLU A 173 -3.71 -10.63 1.49
CA GLU A 173 -2.39 -10.53 2.15
C GLU A 173 -1.36 -11.53 1.60
N ILE A 174 -1.80 -12.73 1.21
CA ILE A 174 -0.94 -13.74 0.57
C ILE A 174 -0.44 -13.25 -0.79
N HIS A 175 -1.33 -12.67 -1.60
CA HIS A 175 -1.01 -12.18 -2.93
C HIS A 175 -0.30 -10.82 -2.90
N HIS A 176 -0.47 -10.05 -1.82
CA HIS A 176 0.05 -8.69 -1.68
C HIS A 176 0.76 -8.47 -0.34
N PRO A 177 1.94 -9.11 -0.13
CA PRO A 177 2.68 -9.01 1.14
C PRO A 177 3.14 -7.58 1.49
N HIS A 178 3.08 -6.64 0.55
CA HIS A 178 3.43 -5.22 0.74
C HIS A 178 2.22 -4.26 0.75
N ALA A 179 0.99 -4.77 0.76
CA ALA A 179 -0.23 -3.95 0.71
C ALA A 179 -0.40 -3.01 1.93
N THR A 180 0.33 -3.25 3.01
CA THR A 180 0.40 -2.37 4.19
C THR A 180 1.14 -1.05 3.94
N ILE A 181 1.99 -1.00 2.90
CA ILE A 181 2.79 0.19 2.54
C ILE A 181 2.17 0.92 1.35
N GLN A 182 1.75 0.18 0.31
CA GLN A 182 1.03 0.70 -0.85
C GLN A 182 0.09 -0.37 -1.38
N LEU A 183 -1.16 -0.01 -1.64
CA LEU A 183 -2.11 -0.92 -2.28
C LEU A 183 -1.73 -1.16 -3.74
N PRO A 184 -2.08 -2.32 -4.30
CA PRO A 184 -2.14 -2.51 -5.74
C PRO A 184 -3.14 -1.52 -6.35
N LYS A 185 -2.74 -0.81 -7.40
CA LYS A 185 -3.61 0.15 -8.10
C LYS A 185 -4.75 -0.52 -8.87
N ASP A 186 -4.53 -1.76 -9.29
CA ASP A 186 -5.40 -2.47 -10.22
C ASP A 186 -6.36 -3.45 -9.52
N GLU A 187 -6.30 -3.57 -8.18
CA GLU A 187 -7.16 -4.47 -7.42
C GLU A 187 -8.14 -3.74 -6.50
N PRO A 188 -9.36 -4.29 -6.34
CA PRO A 188 -10.37 -3.68 -5.51
C PRO A 188 -10.03 -3.78 -4.03
N TYR A 189 -10.08 -2.65 -3.33
CA TYR A 189 -9.78 -2.58 -1.92
C TYR A 189 -10.89 -3.20 -1.05
N LEU A 190 -10.50 -4.07 -0.10
CA LEU A 190 -11.44 -4.75 0.79
C LEU A 190 -11.91 -3.85 1.95
N LEU A 191 -13.16 -3.40 1.88
CA LEU A 191 -13.79 -2.61 2.94
C LEU A 191 -14.26 -3.49 4.10
N THR A 192 -14.08 -2.97 5.32
CA THR A 192 -14.59 -3.64 6.52
C THR A 192 -16.12 -3.69 6.47
N PRO A 193 -16.75 -4.85 6.72
CA PRO A 193 -18.19 -4.95 6.80
C PRO A 193 -18.78 -3.89 7.73
N GLY A 194 -19.83 -3.22 7.25
CA GLY A 194 -20.51 -2.15 7.99
C GLY A 194 -19.89 -0.76 7.82
N THR A 195 -18.72 -0.62 7.20
CA THR A 195 -18.15 0.71 6.89
C THR A 195 -18.66 1.25 5.55
N LEU A 196 -18.70 2.57 5.43
CA LEU A 196 -19.08 3.23 4.18
C LEU A 196 -17.92 3.24 3.17
N PRO A 197 -18.20 3.42 1.87
CA PRO A 197 -17.17 3.61 0.85
C PRO A 197 -16.29 4.83 1.15
N ALA A 198 -15.03 4.78 0.71
CA ALA A 198 -14.13 5.92 0.79
C ALA A 198 -14.71 7.13 0.03
N GLY A 199 -14.61 8.32 0.63
CA GLY A 199 -15.10 9.58 0.03
C GLY A 199 -16.59 9.84 0.22
N SER A 200 -17.26 9.10 1.10
CA SER A 200 -18.69 9.23 1.40
C SER A 200 -19.02 10.21 2.55
N ASN A 201 -18.05 11.06 2.94
CA ASN A 201 -18.08 11.90 4.14
C ASN A 201 -18.15 11.08 5.45
N GLU A 202 -17.55 9.89 5.46
CA GLU A 202 -17.45 9.08 6.65
C GLU A 202 -16.36 9.58 7.61
N CYS A 203 -16.44 9.14 8.87
CA CYS A 203 -15.40 9.35 9.84
C CYS A 203 -14.14 8.57 9.43
N HIS A 204 -13.04 9.27 9.19
CA HIS A 204 -11.74 8.68 8.85
C HIS A 204 -11.22 7.66 9.90
N CYS A 205 -11.64 7.79 11.16
CA CYS A 205 -11.23 6.86 12.22
C CYS A 205 -11.94 5.50 12.11
N CYS A 206 -13.27 5.49 11.95
CA CYS A 206 -14.08 4.26 12.07
C CYS A 206 -14.88 3.89 10.80
N GLY A 207 -14.84 4.71 9.76
CA GLY A 207 -15.54 4.48 8.49
C GLY A 207 -17.06 4.61 8.54
N GLN A 208 -17.62 5.26 9.57
CA GLN A 208 -19.07 5.46 9.76
C GLN A 208 -19.47 6.93 9.59
N HIS A 209 -20.71 7.21 9.20
CA HIS A 209 -21.22 8.59 9.12
C HIS A 209 -21.67 9.14 10.48
N GLY A 210 -21.99 10.43 10.53
CA GLY A 210 -22.70 11.06 11.64
C GLY A 210 -21.81 11.66 12.72
N HIS A 211 -20.49 11.61 12.55
CA HIS A 211 -19.52 12.28 13.43
C HIS A 211 -18.20 12.54 12.68
N CYS A 212 -17.42 13.51 13.17
CA CYS A 212 -16.05 13.74 12.71
C CYS A 212 -15.04 12.94 13.55
N GLN A 213 -13.79 12.81 13.07
CA GLN A 213 -12.73 12.07 13.74
C GLN A 213 -12.54 12.47 15.22
N VAL A 214 -12.67 13.77 15.52
CA VAL A 214 -12.50 14.31 16.88
C VAL A 214 -13.58 13.83 17.85
N ALA A 215 -14.77 13.48 17.34
CA ALA A 215 -15.90 13.00 18.11
C ALA A 215 -16.09 11.47 18.02
N CYS A 216 -15.12 10.74 17.46
CA CYS A 216 -15.22 9.29 17.26
C CYS A 216 -14.99 8.52 18.57
N ILE A 217 -16.00 7.74 18.96
CA ILE A 217 -15.93 6.81 20.11
C ILE A 217 -15.75 5.34 19.69
N ASN A 218 -15.84 5.06 18.39
CA ASN A 218 -15.71 3.73 17.84
C ASN A 218 -14.24 3.33 17.67
N GLY A 219 -13.98 2.01 17.66
CA GLY A 219 -12.67 1.46 17.38
C GLY A 219 -12.16 1.87 15.99
N ALA A 220 -10.86 2.13 15.90
CA ALA A 220 -10.23 2.51 14.65
C ALA A 220 -10.26 1.36 13.63
N VAL A 221 -10.52 1.68 12.36
CA VAL A 221 -10.22 0.75 11.27
C VAL A 221 -8.70 0.54 11.18
N PRO A 222 -8.21 -0.62 10.68
CA PRO A 222 -6.78 -0.86 10.54
C PRO A 222 -6.06 0.28 9.78
N GLN A 223 -4.84 0.63 10.17
CA GLN A 223 -4.10 1.77 9.60
C GLN A 223 -4.00 1.77 8.07
N PRO A 224 -3.75 0.64 7.38
CA PRO A 224 -3.76 0.61 5.93
C PRO A 224 -5.07 1.12 5.36
N LYS A 225 -6.20 0.93 6.06
CA LYS A 225 -7.53 1.40 5.66
C LYS A 225 -7.76 2.88 5.88
N GLN A 226 -7.12 3.45 6.90
CA GLN A 226 -7.24 4.87 7.19
C GLN A 226 -6.60 5.70 6.08
N ASN A 227 -5.49 5.25 5.51
CA ASN A 227 -4.78 5.95 4.45
C ASN A 227 -5.58 6.11 3.12
N TYR A 228 -6.70 5.40 2.95
CA TYR A 228 -7.55 5.46 1.74
C TYR A 228 -8.90 6.15 1.97
N ARG A 229 -9.16 6.68 3.16
CA ARG A 229 -10.40 7.41 3.49
C ARG A 229 -10.13 8.92 3.51
#